data_AF-A0A1V5Y582-F1
#
_entry.id   AF-A0A1V5Y582-F1
#
_cell.length_a   1.000
_cell.length_b   1.000
_cell.length_c   1.000
_cell.angle_alpha   90.00
_cell.angle_beta   90.00
_cell.angle_gamma   90.00
#
_symmetry.space_group_name_H-M   'P 1'
#
loop_
_entity.id
_entity.type
_entity.pdbx_description
1 polymer ?
#
loop_
_entity_poly.entity_id
_entity_poly.type
_entity_poly.pdbx_seq_one_letter_code
_entity_poly.pdbx_strand_id
1 'polypeptide(L)'
;MYCPKCGTQNEDNAFKCVQCNTVLRSAIATSSTQNIVFFMAIGSLILGILSIVTCFRVFASIPAIILGFNVKKKNKLNPAPLESAIATLGIIFGIIGSLATLFNILVFWSFRRYFL
;
A
#
# COMPACT_ATOMS: atom_id res chain seq x y z
N MET A 1 11.87 -19.83 27.65
CA MET A 1 11.83 -18.44 28.19
C MET A 1 11.15 -18.39 29.56
N TYR A 2 11.53 -17.44 30.42
CA TYR A 2 10.90 -17.25 31.73
C TYR A 2 9.68 -16.33 31.65
N CYS A 3 8.60 -16.67 32.37
CA CYS A 3 7.41 -15.83 32.43
C CYS A 3 7.68 -14.54 33.22
N PRO A 4 7.39 -13.35 32.69
CA PRO A 4 7.62 -12.08 33.40
C PRO A 4 6.68 -11.86 34.59
N LYS A 5 5.57 -12.61 34.67
CA LYS A 5 4.57 -12.47 35.75
C LYS A 5 4.82 -13.38 36.94
N CYS A 6 5.18 -14.64 36.69
CA CYS A 6 5.32 -15.66 37.74
C CYS A 6 6.70 -16.34 37.79
N GLY A 7 7.61 -16.01 36.87
CA GLY A 7 8.97 -16.57 36.86
C GLY A 7 9.07 -18.03 36.39
N THR A 8 7.97 -18.71 36.05
CA THR A 8 8.01 -20.09 35.56
C THR A 8 8.79 -20.20 34.25
N GLN A 9 9.66 -21.21 34.13
CA GLN A 9 10.31 -21.56 32.88
C GLN A 9 9.31 -22.22 31.93
N ASN A 10 9.16 -21.65 30.74
CA ASN A 10 8.33 -22.20 29.66
C ASN A 10 9.22 -22.51 28.45
N GLU A 11 8.73 -23.33 27.53
CA GLU A 11 9.39 -23.52 26.25
C GLU A 11 9.55 -22.18 25.50
N ASP A 12 10.59 -22.04 24.70
CA ASP A 12 10.86 -20.80 23.96
C ASP A 12 9.75 -20.44 22.95
N ASN A 13 8.95 -21.44 22.57
CA ASN A 13 7.82 -21.29 21.66
C ASN A 13 6.45 -21.22 22.37
N ALA A 14 6.42 -21.17 23.70
CA ALA A 14 5.16 -21.14 24.45
C ALA A 14 4.40 -19.82 24.22
N PHE A 15 3.16 -19.88 23.73
CA PHE A 15 2.31 -18.70 23.55
C PHE A 15 1.78 -18.16 24.88
N LYS A 16 1.56 -19.05 25.86
CA LYS A 16 1.06 -18.73 27.20
C LYS A 16 1.89 -19.46 28.24
N CYS A 17 1.97 -18.89 29.42
CA CYS A 17 2.61 -19.54 30.56
C CYS A 17 1.79 -20.74 31.03
N VAL A 18 2.43 -21.88 31.20
CA VAL A 18 1.80 -23.13 31.66
C VAL A 18 1.24 -23.04 33.08
N GLN A 19 1.75 -22.11 33.90
CA GLN A 19 1.42 -21.99 35.31
C GLN A 19 0.40 -20.87 35.59
N CYS A 20 0.58 -19.69 34.99
CA CYS A 20 -0.28 -18.53 35.28
C CYS A 20 -1.12 -18.05 34.09
N ASN A 21 -1.11 -18.77 32.96
CA ASN A 21 -1.85 -18.46 31.73
C ASN A 21 -1.56 -17.09 31.09
N THR A 22 -0.54 -16.37 31.55
CA THR A 22 -0.14 -15.08 30.96
C THR A 22 0.42 -15.30 29.56
N VAL A 23 -0.01 -14.48 28.59
CA VAL A 23 0.49 -14.53 27.21
C VAL A 23 1.96 -14.10 27.19
N LEU A 24 2.85 -15.00 26.75
CA LEU A 24 4.29 -14.77 26.70
C LEU A 24 4.74 -14.25 25.34
N ARG A 25 4.06 -14.68 24.29
CA ARG A 25 4.20 -14.18 22.93
C ARG A 25 2.84 -13.69 22.48
N SER A 26 2.74 -12.38 22.23
CA SER A 26 1.70 -11.91 21.32
C SER A 26 2.02 -12.54 19.97
N ALA A 27 1.07 -13.25 19.37
CA ALA A 27 1.23 -13.71 18.00
C ALA A 27 1.60 -12.47 17.19
N ILE A 28 2.83 -12.44 16.69
CA ILE A 28 3.33 -11.41 15.78
C ILE A 28 2.44 -11.54 14.54
N ALA A 29 1.31 -10.83 14.55
CA ALA A 29 0.35 -10.73 13.44
C ALA A 29 0.91 -9.83 12.33
N THR A 30 2.21 -9.95 12.08
CA THR A 30 3.01 -8.91 11.44
C THR A 30 3.61 -9.39 10.13
N SER A 31 3.56 -10.68 9.79
CA SER A 31 4.04 -11.17 8.50
C SER A 31 2.97 -11.08 7.41
N SER A 32 1.76 -11.60 7.64
CA SER A 32 0.72 -11.60 6.61
C SER A 32 0.24 -10.18 6.28
N THR A 33 -0.01 -9.35 7.31
CA THR A 33 -0.52 -8.00 7.13
C THR A 33 0.50 -7.09 6.43
N GLN A 34 1.78 -7.15 6.79
CA GLN A 34 2.83 -6.35 6.14
C GLN A 34 3.01 -6.78 4.68
N ASN A 35 3.08 -8.09 4.40
CA ASN A 35 3.17 -8.58 3.02
C ASN A 35 2.01 -8.08 2.16
N ILE A 36 0.77 -8.06 2.69
CA ILE A 36 -0.39 -7.54 1.97
C ILE A 36 -0.25 -6.03 1.69
N VAL A 37 0.25 -5.23 2.64
CA VAL A 37 0.42 -3.78 2.45
C VAL A 37 1.54 -3.50 1.43
N PHE A 38 2.63 -4.25 1.47
CA PHE A 38 3.72 -4.19 0.50
C PHE A 38 3.24 -4.47 -0.93
N PHE A 39 2.48 -5.56 -1.15
CA PHE A 39 1.92 -5.88 -2.47
C PHE A 39 0.92 -4.82 -2.95
N MET A 40 0.11 -4.23 -2.05
CA MET A 40 -0.79 -3.13 -2.40
C MET A 40 -0.01 -1.87 -2.83
N ALA A 41 1.10 -1.56 -2.16
CA ALA A 41 1.95 -0.41 -2.50
C ALA A 41 2.63 -0.60 -3.87
N ILE A 42 3.18 -1.79 -4.13
CA ILE A 42 3.75 -2.16 -5.44
C ILE A 42 2.67 -2.11 -6.52
N GLY A 43 1.47 -2.63 -6.25
CA GLY A 43 0.34 -2.56 -7.18
C GLY A 43 0.03 -1.12 -7.58
N SER A 44 -0.07 -0.20 -6.62
CA SER A 44 -0.28 1.23 -6.91
C SER A 44 0.83 1.83 -7.78
N LEU A 45 2.09 1.47 -7.53
CA LEU A 45 3.24 1.93 -8.33
C LEU A 45 3.17 1.41 -9.78
N ILE A 46 2.96 0.10 -9.96
CA ILE A 46 2.89 -0.54 -11.28
C ILE A 46 1.71 0.03 -12.08
N LEU A 47 0.53 0.14 -11.48
CA LEU A 47 -0.63 0.74 -12.14
C LEU A 47 -0.42 2.22 -12.48
N GLY A 48 0.25 2.98 -11.61
CA GLY A 48 0.63 4.37 -11.87
C GLY A 48 1.53 4.51 -13.10
N ILE A 49 2.59 3.69 -13.18
CA ILE A 49 3.52 3.66 -14.32
C ILE A 49 2.81 3.19 -15.60
N LEU A 50 1.99 2.15 -15.54
CA LEU A 50 1.23 1.67 -16.70
C LEU A 50 0.29 2.74 -17.26
N SER A 51 -0.26 3.61 -16.41
CA SER A 51 -1.11 4.73 -16.85
C SER A 51 -0.36 5.76 -17.70
N ILE A 52 0.96 5.84 -17.59
CA ILE A 52 1.78 6.74 -18.40
C ILE A 52 2.11 6.07 -19.75
N VAL A 53 2.44 4.77 -19.71
CA VAL A 53 2.99 4.02 -20.85
C VAL A 53 1.90 3.50 -21.82
N THR A 54 0.73 3.10 -21.33
CA THR A 54 -0.33 2.51 -22.16
C THR A 54 -1.45 3.50 -22.47
N CYS A 55 -2.06 3.46 -23.66
CA CYS A 55 -3.19 4.33 -24.03
C CYS A 55 -4.47 4.14 -23.18
N PHE A 56 -4.51 3.14 -22.28
CA PHE A 56 -5.62 2.87 -21.35
C PHE A 56 -5.51 3.68 -20.04
N ARG A 57 -5.13 4.95 -20.18
CA ARG A 57 -4.63 5.81 -19.09
C ARG A 57 -5.61 6.06 -17.95
N VAL A 58 -6.90 6.20 -18.25
CA VAL A 58 -7.94 6.58 -17.27
C VAL A 58 -8.41 5.40 -16.43
N PHE A 59 -8.42 4.19 -17.00
CA PHE A 59 -8.89 3.00 -16.28
C PHE A 59 -7.88 2.47 -15.26
N ALA A 60 -6.58 2.65 -15.52
CA ALA A 60 -5.53 2.20 -14.60
C ALA A 60 -5.28 3.17 -13.42
N SER A 61 -5.59 4.46 -13.58
CA SER A 61 -5.28 5.50 -12.59
C SER A 61 -6.23 5.50 -11.39
N ILE A 62 -7.52 5.21 -11.59
CA ILE A 62 -8.51 5.10 -10.50
C ILE A 62 -8.11 4.03 -9.45
N PRO A 63 -7.86 2.76 -9.84
CA PRO A 63 -7.43 1.72 -8.90
C PRO A 63 -6.07 2.02 -8.26
N ALA A 64 -5.14 2.66 -8.96
CA ALA A 64 -3.84 3.06 -8.40
C ALA A 64 -4.00 4.02 -7.21
N ILE A 65 -4.91 4.99 -7.31
CA ILE A 65 -5.20 5.98 -6.28
C ILE A 65 -5.89 5.32 -5.08
N ILE A 66 -6.90 4.46 -5.32
CA ILE A 66 -7.64 3.75 -4.27
C ILE A 66 -6.70 2.85 -3.44
N LEU A 67 -5.84 2.08 -4.12
CA LEU A 67 -4.85 1.22 -3.45
C LEU A 67 -3.87 2.05 -2.61
N GLY A 68 -3.41 3.19 -3.12
CA GLY A 68 -2.50 4.08 -2.38
C GLY A 68 -3.12 4.64 -1.10
N PHE A 69 -4.40 5.05 -1.12
CA PHE A 69 -5.10 5.51 0.08
C PHE A 69 -5.31 4.39 1.10
N ASN A 70 -5.60 3.16 0.64
CA ASN A 70 -5.74 2.01 1.52
C ASN A 70 -4.42 1.65 2.23
N VAL A 71 -3.28 1.76 1.54
CA VAL A 71 -1.95 1.61 2.16
C VAL A 71 -1.74 2.68 3.23
N LYS A 72 -2.01 3.95 2.94
CA LYS A 72 -1.89 5.03 3.94
C LYS A 72 -2.76 4.81 5.17
N LYS A 73 -3.99 4.31 5.00
CA LYS A 73 -4.89 3.99 6.11
C LYS A 73 -4.34 2.84 6.96
N LYS A 74 -3.83 1.77 6.34
CA LYS A 74 -3.23 0.62 7.04
C LYS A 74 -1.91 0.98 7.73
N ASN A 75 -1.12 1.87 7.12
CA ASN A 75 0.15 2.35 7.66
C ASN A 75 0.00 3.16 8.96
N LYS A 76 -1.14 3.81 9.19
CA LYS A 76 -1.43 4.48 10.48
C LYS A 76 -1.51 3.50 11.65
N LEU A 77 -1.88 2.24 11.39
CA LEU A 77 -1.99 1.20 12.41
C LEU A 77 -0.65 0.51 12.67
N ASN A 78 0.17 0.34 11.63
CA ASN A 78 1.51 -0.25 11.72
C ASN A 78 2.47 0.57 10.84
N PRO A 79 3.28 1.47 11.42
CA PRO A 79 4.11 2.39 10.64
C PRO A 79 5.27 1.67 9.95
N ALA A 80 5.15 1.51 8.63
CA ALA A 80 6.17 1.06 7.69
C ALA A 80 6.54 2.22 6.73
N PRO A 81 7.70 2.89 6.94
CA PRO A 81 8.05 4.09 6.18
C PRO A 81 8.26 3.83 4.68
N LEU A 82 8.78 2.65 4.32
CA LEU A 82 9.04 2.26 2.93
C LEU A 82 7.76 2.11 2.12
N GLU A 83 6.75 1.41 2.65
CA GLU A 83 5.49 1.15 1.97
C GLU A 83 4.70 2.44 1.72
N SER A 84 4.77 3.37 2.68
CA SER A 84 4.19 4.70 2.56
C SER A 84 4.81 5.52 1.43
N ALA A 85 6.14 5.44 1.28
CA ALA A 85 6.87 6.15 0.23
C ALA A 85 6.50 5.60 -1.15
N ILE A 86 6.47 4.26 -1.31
CA ILE A 86 6.11 3.60 -2.57
C ILE A 86 4.67 3.92 -2.98
N ALA A 87 3.72 3.83 -2.05
CA ALA A 87 2.32 4.17 -2.32
C ALA A 87 2.13 5.65 -2.68
N THR A 88 2.88 6.56 -2.03
CA THR A 88 2.82 8.00 -2.33
C THR A 88 3.37 8.30 -3.73
N LEU A 89 4.46 7.64 -4.12
CA LEU A 89 5.00 7.74 -5.49
C LEU A 89 3.99 7.25 -6.54
N GLY A 90 3.36 6.09 -6.30
CA GLY A 90 2.31 5.57 -7.19
C GLY A 90 1.16 6.56 -7.43
N ILE A 91 0.69 7.22 -6.36
CA ILE A 91 -0.35 8.27 -6.45
C ILE A 91 0.13 9.46 -7.29
N ILE A 92 1.34 9.96 -7.03
CA ILE A 92 1.90 11.13 -7.74
C ILE A 92 2.01 10.85 -9.24
N PHE A 93 2.60 9.71 -9.62
CA PHE A 93 2.72 9.33 -11.03
C PHE A 93 1.36 9.13 -11.70
N GLY A 94 0.38 8.55 -10.99
CA GLY A 94 -0.99 8.41 -11.50
C GLY A 94 -1.68 9.76 -11.78
N ILE A 95 -1.50 10.75 -10.91
CA ILE A 95 -2.06 12.10 -11.10
C ILE A 95 -1.40 12.80 -12.29
N ILE A 96 -0.06 12.76 -12.38
CA ILE A 96 0.69 13.37 -13.49
C ILE A 96 0.27 12.75 -14.82
N GLY A 97 0.17 11.42 -14.89
CA GLY A 97 -0.31 10.71 -16.09
C GLY A 97 -1.73 11.12 -16.49
N SER A 98 -2.63 11.26 -15.51
CA SER A 98 -4.01 11.69 -15.74
C SER A 98 -4.09 13.12 -16.29
N LEU A 99 -3.35 14.07 -15.69
CA LEU A 99 -3.30 15.47 -16.13
C LEU A 99 -2.69 15.63 -17.53
N ALA A 100 -1.58 14.94 -17.81
CA ALA A 100 -0.96 14.96 -19.12
C ALA A 100 -1.91 14.45 -20.21
N THR A 101 -2.77 13.50 -19.88
CA THR A 101 -3.77 12.95 -20.82
C THR A 101 -4.90 13.93 -21.09
N LEU A 102 -5.46 14.54 -20.04
CA LEU A 102 -6.47 15.58 -20.18
C LEU A 102 -5.95 16.75 -21.03
N PHE A 103 -4.70 17.16 -20.82
CA PHE A 103 -4.08 18.20 -21.62
C PHE A 103 -3.98 17.82 -23.12
N ASN A 104 -3.51 16.61 -23.44
CA ASN A 104 -3.45 16.14 -24.82
C ASN A 104 -4.83 16.06 -25.49
N ILE A 105 -5.86 15.59 -24.77
CA ILE A 105 -7.24 15.54 -25.27
C ILE A 105 -7.77 16.96 -25.53
N LEU A 106 -7.53 17.91 -24.63
CA LEU A 106 -7.95 19.30 -24.79
C LEU A 106 -7.28 19.98 -25.99
N VAL A 107 -5.98 19.76 -26.17
CA VAL A 107 -5.23 20.29 -27.33
C VAL A 107 -5.78 19.68 -28.63
N PHE A 108 -5.98 18.36 -28.67
CA PHE A 108 -6.54 17.68 -29.84
C PHE A 108 -7.97 18.15 -30.16
N TRP A 109 -8.82 18.30 -29.14
CA TRP A 109 -10.20 18.77 -29.31
C TRP A 109 -10.25 20.24 -29.78
N SER A 110 -9.39 21.09 -29.23
CA SER A 110 -9.24 22.48 -29.68
C SER A 110 -8.79 22.53 -31.13
N PHE A 111 -7.76 21.76 -31.50
CA PHE A 111 -7.27 21.70 -32.87
C PHE A 111 -8.33 21.20 -33.85
N ARG A 112 -9.08 20.15 -33.48
CA ARG A 112 -10.20 19.63 -34.27
C ARG A 112 -11.28 20.69 -34.49
N ARG A 113 -11.62 21.48 -33.47
CA ARG A 113 -12.64 22.54 -33.59
C ARG A 113 -12.23 23.70 -34.50
N TYR A 114 -10.93 23.94 -34.67
CA TYR A 114 -10.43 25.02 -35.54
C TYR A 114 -10.23 24.61 -37.00
N PHE A 115 -10.05 23.31 -37.28
CA PHE A 115 -9.68 22.82 -38.62
C PHE A 115 -10.74 21.96 -39.33
N LEU A 116 -11.81 21.55 -38.64
CA LEU A 116 -12.96 20.80 -39.17
C LEU A 116 -14.26 21.58 -38.97
#